data_AF-A0A9E4DE18-F1
#
_entry.id   AF-A0A9E4DE18-F1
#
_cell.length_a   1.000
_cell.length_b   1.000
_cell.length_c   1.000
_cell.angle_alpha   90.00
_cell.angle_beta   90.00
_cell.angle_gamma   90.00
#
_symmetry.space_group_name_H-M   'P 1'
#
loop_
_entity.id
_entity.type
_entity.pdbx_description
1 polymer ?
#
loop_
_entity_poly.entity_id
_entity_poly.type
_entity_poly.pdbx_seq_one_letter_code
_entity_poly.pdbx_strand_id
1 'polypeptide(L)'
;MPSQPIPQSRVRRTVNDLVMAEMFLVQATIESATVISDGISQLGKQITQRDEADERSITALLQSIADDVVEPYASRYEYFRDMINTDR
;
A
#
# COMPACT_ATOMS: atom_id res chain seq x y z
N MET A 1 35.09 9.26 27.24
CA MET A 1 34.49 9.80 26.00
C MET A 1 33.19 10.48 26.38
N PRO A 2 33.00 11.79 26.14
CA PRO A 2 31.76 12.45 26.52
C PRO A 2 30.66 12.02 25.55
N SER A 3 29.59 11.44 26.09
CA SER A 3 28.34 11.13 25.40
C SER A 3 27.72 12.46 24.96
N GLN A 4 27.82 12.76 23.66
CA GLN A 4 27.13 13.91 23.08
C GLN A 4 25.62 13.73 23.30
N PRO A 5 24.92 14.71 23.89
CA PRO A 5 23.47 14.63 24.04
C PRO A 5 22.86 14.64 22.64
N ILE A 6 22.11 13.58 22.31
CA ILE A 6 21.34 13.52 21.07
C ILE A 6 20.41 14.75 21.08
N PRO A 7 20.48 15.64 20.08
CA PRO A 7 19.64 16.82 20.07
C PRO A 7 18.17 16.38 20.08
N GLN A 8 17.40 16.82 21.07
CA GLN A 8 15.99 16.44 21.24
C GLN A 8 15.13 16.72 19.99
N SER A 9 15.56 17.66 19.13
CA SER A 9 14.90 17.94 17.84
C SER A 9 15.00 16.77 16.85
N ARG A 10 16.13 16.05 16.82
CA ARG A 10 16.30 14.88 15.92
C ARG A 10 15.41 13.73 16.35
N VAL A 11 15.34 13.45 17.67
CA VAL A 11 14.48 12.40 18.21
C VAL A 11 13.01 12.68 17.89
N ARG A 12 12.56 13.93 18.08
CA ARG A 12 11.19 14.33 17.73
C ARG A 12 10.88 14.18 16.25
N ARG A 13 11.81 14.57 15.37
CA ARG A 13 11.67 14.39 13.92
C ARG A 13 11.55 12.91 13.54
N THR A 14 12.46 12.07 14.03
CA THR A 14 12.43 10.62 13.76
C THR A 14 11.15 9.95 14.25
N VAL A 15 10.64 10.34 15.43
CA VAL A 15 9.36 9.81 15.93
C VAL A 15 8.19 10.28 15.06
N ASN A 16 8.19 11.54 14.61
CA ASN A 16 7.16 12.04 13.71
C ASN A 16 7.17 11.30 12.35
N ASP A 17 8.37 11.11 11.78
CA ASP A 17 8.54 10.39 10.51
C ASP A 17 8.11 8.93 10.64
N LEU A 18 8.41 8.29 11.77
CA LEU A 18 7.95 6.93 12.08
C LEU A 18 6.42 6.87 12.17
N VAL A 19 5.78 7.80 12.89
CA VAL A 19 4.31 7.85 13.00
C VAL A 19 3.68 8.06 11.63
N MET A 20 4.24 8.92 10.78
CA MET A 20 3.76 9.09 9.41
C MET A 20 3.92 7.81 8.58
N ALA A 21 5.05 7.11 8.70
CA ALA A 21 5.27 5.82 8.05
C ALA A 21 4.23 4.77 8.43
N GLU A 22 3.96 4.63 9.73
CA GLU A 22 2.96 3.69 10.23
C GLU A 22 1.55 4.07 9.76
N MET A 23 1.19 5.36 9.81
CA MET A 23 -0.12 5.82 9.31
C MET A 23 -0.30 5.55 7.82
N PHE A 24 0.75 5.71 7.03
CA PHE A 24 0.73 5.39 5.59
C PHE A 24 0.58 3.89 5.35
N LEU A 25 1.23 3.04 6.15
CA LEU A 25 1.07 1.60 6.05
C LEU A 25 -0.37 1.16 6.39
N VAL A 26 -0.97 1.73 7.43
CA VAL A 26 -2.36 1.47 7.79
C VAL A 26 -3.31 1.88 6.66
N GLN A 27 -3.10 3.06 6.06
CA GLN A 27 -3.90 3.51 4.93
C GLN A 27 -3.77 2.60 3.71
N ALA A 28 -2.54 2.20 3.36
CA ALA A 28 -2.30 1.25 2.28
C ALA A 28 -3.02 -0.08 2.51
N THR A 29 -3.03 -0.55 3.76
CA THR A 29 -3.75 -1.77 4.15
C THR A 29 -5.25 -1.64 3.97
N ILE A 30 -5.83 -0.50 4.38
CA ILE A 30 -7.27 -0.24 4.21
C ILE A 30 -7.63 -0.18 2.72
N GLU A 31 -6.87 0.56 1.92
CA GLU A 31 -7.07 0.67 0.47
C GLU A 31 -6.99 -0.70 -0.21
N SER A 32 -5.98 -1.51 0.15
CA SER A 32 -5.82 -2.87 -0.34
C SER A 32 -7.02 -3.76 0.01
N ALA A 33 -7.53 -3.66 1.24
CA ALA A 33 -8.70 -4.41 1.67
C ALA A 33 -9.95 -4.03 0.87
N THR A 34 -10.12 -2.76 0.52
CA THR A 34 -11.19 -2.30 -0.37
C THR A 34 -11.06 -2.90 -1.76
N VAL A 35 -9.87 -2.86 -2.37
CA VAL A 35 -9.62 -3.49 -3.68
C VAL A 35 -9.94 -4.98 -3.67
N ILE A 36 -9.50 -5.71 -2.64
CA ILE A 36 -9.82 -7.14 -2.48
C ILE A 36 -11.34 -7.34 -2.38
N SER A 37 -12.04 -6.52 -1.59
CA SER A 37 -13.49 -6.64 -1.39
C SER A 37 -14.24 -6.42 -2.71
N ASP A 38 -13.87 -5.38 -3.45
CA ASP A 38 -14.44 -5.08 -4.76
C ASP A 38 -14.12 -6.17 -5.78
N GLY A 39 -12.89 -6.68 -5.77
CA GLY A 39 -12.45 -7.79 -6.60
C GLY A 39 -13.24 -9.08 -6.35
N ILE A 40 -13.49 -9.44 -5.09
CA ILE A 40 -14.32 -10.59 -4.71
C ILE A 40 -15.77 -10.39 -5.21
N SER A 41 -16.31 -9.18 -5.08
CA SER A 41 -17.65 -8.85 -5.56
C SER A 41 -17.77 -8.99 -7.09
N GLN A 42 -16.76 -8.53 -7.83
CA GLN A 42 -16.69 -8.68 -9.29
C GLN A 42 -16.53 -10.13 -9.71
N LEU A 43 -15.69 -10.90 -9.02
CA LEU A 43 -15.51 -12.33 -9.27
C LEU A 43 -16.82 -13.09 -9.06
N GLY A 44 -17.55 -12.80 -7.98
CA GLY A 44 -18.87 -13.38 -7.72
C GLY A 44 -19.87 -13.11 -8.85
N LYS A 45 -19.89 -11.89 -9.39
CA LYS A 45 -20.72 -11.54 -10.56
C LYS A 45 -20.34 -12.34 -11.80
N GLN A 46 -19.04 -12.42 -12.12
CA GLN A 46 -18.55 -13.19 -13.29
C GLN A 46 -18.86 -14.68 -13.18
N ILE A 47 -18.71 -15.27 -11.99
CA ILE A 47 -19.05 -16.69 -11.76
C ILE A 47 -20.55 -16.95 -11.89
N THR A 48 -21.39 -15.99 -11.49
CA THR A 48 -22.86 -16.14 -11.54
C THR A 48 -23.40 -15.93 -12.97
N GLN A 49 -22.72 -15.13 -13.79
CA GLN A 49 -23.05 -14.82 -15.18
C GLN A 49 -22.45 -15.83 -16.18
N ARG A 50 -22.18 -17.06 -15.74
CA ARG A 50 -21.35 -18.09 -16.38
C ARG A 50 -21.78 -18.58 -17.78
N ASP A 51 -22.86 -18.06 -18.35
CA ASP A 51 -23.28 -18.47 -19.69
C ASP A 51 -22.33 -17.98 -20.80
N GLU A 52 -21.48 -16.97 -20.56
CA GLU A 52 -20.52 -16.46 -21.57
C GLU A 52 -19.13 -16.05 -21.02
N ALA A 53 -18.83 -16.31 -19.75
CA ALA A 53 -17.58 -15.85 -19.12
C ALA A 53 -16.37 -16.71 -19.54
N ASP A 54 -15.58 -16.20 -20.50
CA ASP A 54 -14.31 -16.77 -20.94
C ASP A 54 -13.32 -16.86 -19.76
N GLU A 55 -12.68 -18.01 -19.52
CA GLU A 55 -11.76 -18.22 -18.37
C GLU A 55 -10.62 -17.18 -18.35
N ARG A 56 -10.24 -16.66 -19.52
CA ARG A 56 -9.28 -15.55 -19.67
C ARG A 56 -9.74 -14.27 -18.96
N SER A 57 -11.05 -14.02 -18.87
CA SER A 57 -11.64 -12.87 -18.17
C SER A 57 -11.42 -12.95 -16.66
N ILE A 58 -11.53 -14.15 -16.08
CA ILE A 58 -11.33 -14.36 -14.65
C ILE A 58 -9.85 -14.21 -14.29
N THR A 59 -8.95 -14.79 -15.10
CA THR A 59 -7.50 -14.64 -14.88
C THR A 59 -7.07 -13.17 -15.01
N ALA A 60 -7.59 -12.44 -16.00
CA ALA A 60 -7.33 -11.01 -16.15
C ALA A 60 -7.83 -10.20 -14.95
N LEU A 61 -9.02 -10.51 -14.43
CA LEU A 61 -9.56 -9.87 -13.23
C LEU A 61 -8.68 -10.13 -12.01
N LEU A 62 -8.25 -11.38 -11.80
CA LEU A 62 -7.38 -11.74 -10.68
C LEU A 62 -6.01 -11.04 -10.77
N GLN A 63 -5.46 -10.91 -11.97
CA GLN A 63 -4.21 -10.17 -12.18
C GLN A 63 -4.39 -8.68 -11.85
N SER A 64 -5.48 -8.06 -12.33
CA SER A 64 -5.79 -6.67 -12.00
C SER A 64 -5.90 -6.47 -10.49
N ILE A 65 -6.63 -7.34 -9.78
CA ILE A 65 -6.75 -7.27 -8.32
C ILE A 65 -5.37 -7.38 -7.66
N ALA A 66 -4.51 -8.29 -8.13
CA ALA A 66 -3.18 -8.46 -7.57
C ALA A 66 -2.32 -7.20 -7.73
N ASP A 67 -2.37 -6.57 -8.90
CA ASP A 67 -1.63 -5.34 -9.19
C ASP A 67 -2.18 -4.17 -8.35
N ASP A 68 -3.50 -4.00 -8.32
CA ASP A 68 -4.19 -2.92 -7.60
C ASP A 68 -4.04 -3.02 -6.07
N VAL A 69 -3.90 -4.24 -5.52
CA VAL A 69 -3.68 -4.45 -4.07
C VAL A 69 -2.28 -4.02 -3.63
N VAL A 70 -1.28 -4.13 -4.50
CA VAL A 70 0.10 -3.79 -4.13
C VAL A 70 0.40 -2.32 -4.38
N GLU A 71 -0.31 -1.69 -5.31
CA GLU A 71 -0.11 -0.30 -5.72
C GLU A 71 -0.07 0.71 -4.55
N PRO A 72 -1.00 0.67 -3.57
CA PRO A 72 -0.96 1.55 -2.40
C PRO A 72 0.37 1.51 -1.64
N TYR A 73 1.03 0.36 -1.57
CA TYR A 73 2.32 0.19 -0.90
C TYR A 73 3.48 0.67 -1.76
N ALA A 74 3.45 0.38 -3.06
CA ALA A 74 4.48 0.80 -4.00
C ALA A 74 4.60 2.33 -4.05
N SER A 75 3.48 3.01 -4.26
CA SER A 75 3.40 4.47 -4.28
C SER A 75 3.94 5.12 -2.98
N ARG A 76 3.60 4.56 -1.81
CA ARG A 76 4.07 5.09 -0.51
C ARG A 76 5.54 4.79 -0.26
N TYR A 77 6.03 3.64 -0.71
CA TYR A 77 7.45 3.31 -0.65
C TYR A 77 8.29 4.31 -1.46
N GLU A 78 7.85 4.64 -2.68
CA GLU A 78 8.49 5.66 -3.52
C GLU A 78 8.51 7.02 -2.83
N TYR A 79 7.38 7.45 -2.26
CA TYR A 79 7.32 8.69 -1.48
C TYR A 79 8.35 8.73 -0.33
N PHE A 80 8.46 7.65 0.47
CA PHE A 80 9.43 7.60 1.57
C PHE A 80 10.87 7.62 1.06
N ARG A 81 11.14 6.92 -0.05
CA ARG A 81 12.45 6.92 -0.68
C ARG A 81 12.84 8.31 -1.15
N ASP A 82 11.93 9.04 -1.78
CA ASP A 82 12.18 10.40 -2.27
C ASP A 82 12.39 11.40 -1.12
N MET A 83 11.61 11.27 -0.05
CA MET A 83 11.79 12.06 1.17
C MET A 83 13.19 11.86 1.77
N ILE A 84 13.65 10.61 1.90
CA ILE A 84 14.98 10.29 2.43
C ILE A 84 16.10 10.83 1.52
N ASN A 85 15.92 10.77 0.20
CA ASN A 85 16.90 11.26 -0.75
C ASN A 85 16.97 12.79 -0.80
N THR A 86 15.85 13.48 -0.54
CA THR A 86 15.78 14.96 -0.50
C THR A 86 16.36 15.53 0.79
N ASP A 87 16.35 14.75 1.89
CA ASP A 87 16.93 15.14 3.19
C ASP A 87 18.45 14.94 3.29
N ARG A 88 19.11 14.39 2.26
CA ARG A 88 20.57 14.21 2.18
C ARG A 88 21.27 15.38 1.49
#